data_AF-A0AAV6AEW2-F1
#
_entry.id   AF-A0AAV6AEW2-F1
#
_cell.length_a   1.000
_cell.length_b   1.000
_cell.length_c   1.000
_cell.angle_alpha   90.00
_cell.angle_beta   90.00
_cell.angle_gamma   90.00
#
_symmetry.space_group_name_H-M   'P 1'
#
loop_
_entity.id
_entity.type
_entity.pdbx_description
1 polymer ?
#
loop_
_entity_poly.entity_id
_entity_poly.type
_entity_poly.pdbx_seq_one_letter_code
_entity_poly.pdbx_strand_id
1 'polypeptide(L)' 'MLTSTIAYYQKLGCWTPHVEITRPAFETTLDVFLHRGVITKRHRYEDVVAAPPA' A
#
# COMPACT_ATOMS: atom_id res chain seq x y z
N MET A 1 -19.15 16.21 1.35
CA MET A 1 -18.44 16.88 2.47
C MET A 1 -17.11 16.19 2.80
N LEU A 2 -16.99 14.86 2.72
CA LEU A 2 -15.70 14.15 2.90
C LEU A 2 -14.77 14.21 1.66
N THR A 3 -15.29 13.92 0.46
CA THR A 3 -14.50 13.89 -0.79
C THR A 3 -13.80 15.21 -1.08
N SER A 4 -14.47 16.34 -0.82
CA SER A 4 -13.95 17.69 -1.02
C SER A 4 -12.75 17.99 -0.11
N THR A 5 -12.84 17.57 1.15
CA THR A 5 -11.79 17.74 2.15
C THR A 5 -10.57 16.89 1.80
N ILE A 6 -10.77 15.63 1.42
CA ILE A 6 -9.69 14.73 0.98
C ILE A 6 -8.98 15.32 -0.25
N ALA A 7 -9.73 15.79 -1.25
CA ALA A 7 -9.16 16.39 -2.45
C ALA A 7 -8.37 17.68 -2.18
N TYR A 8 -8.74 18.45 -1.16
CA TYR A 8 -7.98 19.63 -0.73
C TYR A 8 -6.63 19.21 -0.11
N TYR A 9 -6.62 18.23 0.79
CA TYR A 9 -5.38 17.72 1.39
C TYR A 9 -4.44 17.09 0.36
N GLN A 10 -4.96 16.38 -0.64
CA GLN A 10 -4.15 15.83 -1.75
C GLN A 10 -3.35 16.90 -2.50
N LYS A 11 -3.87 18.13 -2.58
CA LYS A 11 -3.20 19.25 -3.28
C LYS A 11 -2.10 19.95 -2.48
N LEU A 12 -1.99 19.68 -1.18
CA LEU A 12 -0.98 20.32 -0.32
C LEU A 12 0.42 19.74 -0.50
N GLY A 13 0.60 18.75 -1.39
CA GLY A 13 1.92 18.26 -1.82
C GLY A 13 2.55 17.18 -0.94
N CYS A 14 1.92 16.82 0.19
CA CYS A 14 2.38 15.70 1.02
C CYS A 14 1.90 14.32 0.54
N TRP A 15 1.10 14.27 -0.52
CA TRP A 15 0.49 13.04 -1.01
C TRP A 15 1.06 12.65 -2.37
N THR A 16 1.74 11.50 -2.42
CA THR A 16 2.16 10.89 -3.67
C THR A 16 0.94 10.27 -4.36
N PRO A 17 0.73 10.50 -5.67
CA PRO A 17 -0.40 9.95 -6.40
C PRO A 17 -0.34 8.43 -6.55
N HIS A 18 0.83 7.82 -6.36
CA HIS A 18 1.02 6.37 -6.45
C HIS A 18 0.58 5.68 -5.15
N VAL A 19 -0.72 5.44 -5.02
CA VAL A 19 -1.31 4.69 -3.89
C VAL A 19 -1.26 3.17 -4.08
N GLU A 20 -0.95 2.72 -5.29
CA GLU A 20 -0.86 1.31 -5.63
C GLU A 20 0.32 0.63 -4.94
N ILE A 21 0.06 -0.46 -4.23
CA ILE A 21 1.08 -1.39 -3.77
C ILE A 21 1.41 -2.29 -4.96
N THR A 22 2.57 -2.13 -5.58
CA THR A 22 2.92 -3.00 -6.72
C THR A 22 3.30 -4.40 -6.24
N ARG A 23 3.02 -5.42 -7.05
CA ARG A 23 3.39 -6.82 -6.74
C ARG A 23 4.90 -7.00 -6.46
N PRO A 24 5.83 -6.41 -7.24
CA PRO A 24 7.25 -6.50 -6.95
C PRO A 24 7.64 -5.86 -5.61
N ALA A 25 7.06 -4.70 -5.28
CA ALA A 25 7.33 -4.03 -4.00
C ALA A 25 6.79 -4.83 -2.82
N PHE A 26 5.63 -5.46 -2.97
CA PHE A 26 5.05 -6.35 -1.98
C PHE A 26 5.94 -7.58 -1.73
N GLU A 27 6.37 -8.26 -2.78
CA GLU A 27 7.24 -9.44 -2.69
C GLU A 27 8.57 -9.12 -2.00
N THR A 28 9.18 -7.99 -2.35
CA THR A 28 10.41 -7.48 -1.70
C THR A 28 10.18 -7.23 -0.21
N THR A 29 9.03 -6.66 0.15
CA THR A 29 8.68 -6.38 1.56
C THR A 29 8.49 -7.67 2.35
N LEU A 30 7.88 -8.71 1.76
CA LEU A 30 7.75 -10.02 2.39
C LEU A 30 9.12 -10.65 2.70
N ASP A 31 10.12 -10.48 1.83
CA ASP A 31 11.47 -10.97 2.10
C ASP A 31 12.09 -10.30 3.33
N VAL A 32 11.98 -8.97 3.41
CA VAL A 32 12.49 -8.20 4.56
C VAL A 32 11.79 -8.63 5.85
N PHE A 33 10.46 -8.78 5.83
CA PHE A 33 9.67 -9.12 7.01
C PHE A 33 9.89 -10.55 7.48
N LEU A 34 10.01 -11.49 6.54
CA LEU A 34 10.33 -12.88 6.87
C LEU A 34 11.74 -13.00 7.45
N HIS A 35 12.73 -12.31 6.85
CA HIS A 35 14.10 -12.28 7.36
C HIS A 35 14.18 -11.66 8.77
N ARG A 36 13.40 -10.60 9.03
CA ARG A 36 13.29 -9.96 10.35
C ARG A 36 12.50 -10.79 11.36
N GLY A 37 11.77 -11.83 10.93
CA GLY A 37 10.94 -12.67 11.80
C GLY A 37 9.64 -12.01 12.28
N VAL A 38 9.21 -10.90 11.68
CA VAL A 38 7.94 -10.22 12.03
C VAL A 38 6.72 -10.88 11.40
N ILE A 39 6.91 -11.71 10.37
CA ILE A 39 5.89 -12.60 9.84
C ILE A 39 6.38 -14.04 9.88
N THR A 40 5.47 -14.98 10.13
CA THR A 40 5.78 -16.41 10.22
C THR A 40 5.53 -17.17 8.91
N LYS A 41 4.84 -16.55 7.95
CA LYS A 41 4.52 -17.14 6.65
C LYS A 41 4.43 -16.07 5.57
N ARG A 42 4.55 -16.48 4.30
CA ARG A 42 4.34 -15.61 3.15
C ARG A 42 2.85 -15.53 2.80
N HIS A 43 2.31 -14.32 2.79
CA HIS A 43 0.93 -14.05 2.39
C HIS A 43 0.85 -13.85 0.88
N ARG A 44 -0.20 -14.36 0.23
CA ARG A 44 -0.41 -14.11 -1.20
C ARG A 44 -0.88 -12.68 -1.38
N TYR A 45 -0.39 -12.03 -2.43
CA TYR A 45 -0.72 -10.63 -2.75
C TYR A 45 -2.24 -10.42 -2.86
N GLU A 46 -2.91 -11.29 -3.63
CA GLU A 46 -4.36 -11.25 -3.86
C GLU A 46 -5.22 -11.42 -2.61
N ASP A 47 -4.69 -12.00 -1.53
CA ASP A 47 -5.43 -12.20 -0.29
C ASP A 47 -5.40 -10.95 0.62
N VAL A 48 -4.46 -10.02 0.38
CA VAL A 48 -4.16 -8.91 1.32
C VAL A 48 -4.06 -7.54 0.67
N VAL A 49 -3.98 -7.46 -0.67
CA VAL A 49 -3.92 -6.20 -1.41
C VAL A 49 -5.20 -5.97 -2.21
N ALA A 50 -5.88 -4.88 -1.91
CA ALA A 50 -7.02 -4.39 -2.70
C ALA A 50 -6.57 -3.34 -3.71
N ALA A 51 -7.22 -3.31 -4.88
CA ALA A 51 -7.03 -2.22 -5.82
C ALA A 51 -7.51 -0.89 -5.20
N PRO A 52 -6.87 0.24 -5.53
CA PRO A 52 -7.35 1.54 -5.06
C PRO A 52 -8.78 1.79 -5.55
N PRO A 53 -9.61 2.47 -4.75
CA PRO A 53 -10.94 2.88 -5.17
C PRO A 53 -10.84 3.84 -6.37
N ALA A 54 -11.78 3.70 -7.30
CA ALA A 54 -11.91 4.58 -8.47
C ALA A 54 -12.34 6.01 -8.10
#